data_AF-A0A7X9JNI1-F1
#
_entry.id   AF-A0A7X9JNI1-F1
#
_cell.length_a   1.000
_cell.length_b   1.000
_cell.length_c   1.000
_cell.angle_alpha   90.00
_cell.angle_beta   90.00
_cell.angle_gamma   90.00
#
_symmetry.space_group_name_H-M   'P 1'
#
loop_
_entity.id
_entity.type
_entity.pdbx_description
1 polymer ?
#
loop_
_entity_poly.entity_id
_entity_poly.type
_entity_poly.pdbx_seq_one_letter_code
_entity_poly.pdbx_strand_id
1 'polypeptide(L)'
;MKNKFLLSLFFCGFIFSAFAQSNDPILMTINDQKITKSEFERIFHKNNKDSVADEKAVNEYLDLFINFKLKVFEALANGLDTAANFKQELSSYRKQLTAPYFVDKETEDKLVREAYERKKIRIRTSHILIKVAENASPSDTLAAYNKALEIRNRIIKGEDFSKLAAEYSQDDVSKVNGGDIGYLTVFTTVLPYENVAYQLKPGEVSMPVRSQYGYHIIKVTDRKENPGDVKVAHIMALVARDASDEDVKKAEQKINEAYQKLQQGEDFAKVAMDYSDDKASAKRGGDLPWFGTGRMVPEFESAAFDTKVGEITKPFRTAFGFHIIKKIETRPIAPFENERNDLVSKIAKDPRAQKSKTVLIEKLKKEYAYSFNKKAFDEVIALVDTSLLSGNYSVPKTAKLEKPLFTLKDSTYTQKQFIQYLANYKSKQKGAKTIDASKELAKQIYNGWENDKIIAYEDARLEKKYPSFAQ
;
A
#
# COMPACT_ATOMS: atom_id res chain seq x y z
N MET A 1 19.29 70.19 6.10
CA MET A 1 19.98 69.05 5.50
C MET A 1 19.07 67.83 5.60
N LYS A 2 18.45 67.41 4.49
CA LYS A 2 17.50 66.29 4.40
C LYS A 2 18.07 65.30 3.38
N ASN A 3 18.59 64.15 3.82
CA ASN A 3 19.06 63.10 2.91
C ASN A 3 17.92 62.12 2.61
N LYS A 4 17.58 62.03 1.33
CA LYS A 4 16.53 61.20 0.75
C LYS A 4 17.06 59.78 0.52
N PHE A 5 16.20 58.81 0.82
CA PHE A 5 16.22 57.44 0.32
C PHE A 5 16.26 57.42 -1.22
N LEU A 6 17.10 56.56 -1.80
CA LEU A 6 17.07 56.23 -3.22
C LEU A 6 17.04 54.70 -3.38
N LEU A 7 15.96 54.26 -4.02
CA LEU A 7 15.62 52.91 -4.47
C LEU A 7 16.75 52.31 -5.33
N SER A 8 17.12 51.05 -5.11
CA SER A 8 17.88 50.27 -6.08
C SER A 8 17.05 49.08 -6.53
N LEU A 9 16.72 49.08 -7.84
CA LEU A 9 16.03 48.00 -8.54
C LEU A 9 16.92 46.74 -8.57
N PHE A 10 16.41 45.62 -8.08
CA PHE A 10 17.00 44.30 -8.31
C PHE A 10 16.58 43.81 -9.70
N PHE A 11 17.50 43.89 -10.66
CA PHE A 11 17.34 43.33 -12.00
C PHE A 11 17.56 41.81 -11.94
N CYS A 12 16.47 41.05 -11.98
CA CYS A 12 16.51 39.58 -12.01
C CYS A 12 16.90 39.13 -13.43
N GLY A 13 18.19 38.91 -13.66
CA GLY A 13 18.72 38.39 -14.92
C GLY A 13 18.32 36.94 -15.14
N PHE A 14 17.49 36.70 -16.15
CA PHE A 14 17.27 35.39 -16.75
C PHE A 14 18.61 34.81 -17.24
N ILE A 15 19.12 33.77 -16.56
CA ILE A 15 20.24 32.98 -17.05
C ILE A 15 19.71 32.03 -18.11
N PHE A 16 19.88 32.40 -19.38
CA PHE A 16 19.85 31.47 -20.49
C PHE A 16 20.97 30.44 -20.27
N SER A 17 20.60 29.22 -19.91
CA SER A 17 21.53 28.08 -19.94
C SER A 17 21.76 27.70 -21.39
N ALA A 18 22.83 28.25 -21.98
CA ALA A 18 23.39 27.71 -23.20
C ALA A 18 23.83 26.25 -22.93
N PHE A 19 23.36 25.32 -23.74
CA PHE A 19 23.87 23.95 -23.77
C PHE A 19 25.36 23.99 -24.14
N ALA A 20 26.23 23.98 -23.13
CA ALA A 20 27.63 23.66 -23.32
C ALA A 20 27.73 22.18 -23.71
N GLN A 21 28.18 21.94 -24.93
CA GLN A 21 28.60 20.63 -25.40
C GLN A 21 29.74 20.17 -24.48
N SER A 22 29.50 19.17 -23.63
CA SER A 22 30.48 18.70 -22.65
C SER A 22 31.68 18.06 -23.37
N ASN A 23 32.85 18.68 -23.24
CA ASN A 23 34.12 18.18 -23.75
C ASN A 23 34.67 17.10 -22.79
N ASP A 24 33.96 15.98 -22.63
CA ASP A 24 34.36 14.88 -21.73
C ASP A 24 35.55 14.10 -22.34
N PRO A 25 36.75 14.14 -21.73
CA PRO A 25 37.94 13.53 -22.31
C PRO A 25 37.79 12.02 -22.46
N ILE A 26 38.31 11.47 -23.56
CA ILE A 26 38.45 10.02 -23.72
C ILE A 26 39.59 9.56 -22.81
N LEU A 27 39.29 8.71 -21.83
CA LEU A 27 40.27 8.13 -20.93
C LEU A 27 41.01 6.97 -21.60
N MET A 28 40.27 6.10 -22.29
CA MET A 28 40.81 4.93 -22.99
C MET A 28 39.88 4.47 -24.11
N THR A 29 40.37 3.58 -24.97
CA THR A 29 39.58 2.91 -26.01
C THR A 29 39.76 1.41 -25.89
N ILE A 30 38.67 0.64 -25.91
CA ILE A 30 38.67 -0.82 -25.87
C ILE A 30 37.79 -1.32 -27.01
N ASN A 31 38.31 -2.11 -27.96
CA ASN A 31 37.58 -2.60 -29.15
C ASN A 31 36.80 -1.47 -29.86
N ASP A 32 37.48 -0.36 -30.15
CA ASP A 32 36.93 0.86 -30.78
C ASP A 32 35.84 1.60 -29.98
N GLN A 33 35.49 1.12 -28.78
CA GLN A 33 34.59 1.81 -27.86
C GLN A 33 35.38 2.82 -27.03
N LYS A 34 35.01 4.09 -27.17
CA LYS A 34 35.60 5.19 -26.41
C LYS A 34 34.99 5.22 -25.01
N ILE A 35 35.84 5.14 -24.00
CA ILE A 35 35.44 5.27 -22.59
C ILE A 35 35.89 6.63 -22.11
N THR A 36 34.96 7.39 -21.54
CA THR A 36 35.25 8.75 -21.08
C THR A 36 35.77 8.78 -19.65
N LYS A 37 36.45 9.88 -19.30
CA LYS A 37 36.92 10.13 -17.95
C LYS A 37 35.76 10.14 -16.95
N SER A 38 34.66 10.81 -17.27
CA SER A 38 33.52 10.91 -16.36
C SER A 38 32.85 9.56 -16.09
N GLU A 39 32.83 8.64 -17.07
CA GLU A 39 32.32 7.29 -16.88
C GLU A 39 33.16 6.50 -15.88
N PHE A 40 34.49 6.55 -16.03
CA PHE A 40 35.42 5.88 -15.13
C PHE A 40 35.31 6.45 -13.70
N GLU A 41 35.39 7.77 -13.55
CA GLU A 41 35.30 8.44 -12.24
C GLU A 41 33.99 8.09 -11.53
N ARG A 42 32.87 8.08 -12.26
CA ARG A 42 31.56 7.71 -11.70
C ARG A 42 31.57 6.29 -11.14
N ILE A 43 32.09 5.33 -11.91
CA ILE A 43 32.09 3.92 -11.51
C ILE A 43 33.14 3.66 -10.41
N PHE A 44 34.27 4.36 -10.44
CA PHE A 44 35.28 4.37 -9.37
C PHE A 44 34.69 4.86 -8.05
N HIS A 45 34.10 6.06 -8.01
CA HIS A 45 33.53 6.62 -6.78
C HIS A 45 32.33 5.82 -6.25
N LYS A 46 31.53 5.21 -7.14
CA LYS A 46 30.43 4.33 -6.73
C LYS A 46 30.91 3.10 -5.96
N ASN A 47 32.07 2.55 -6.35
CA ASN A 47 32.61 1.31 -5.77
C ASN A 47 33.67 1.54 -4.68
N ASN A 48 34.18 2.76 -4.54
CA ASN A 48 35.25 3.11 -3.59
C ASN A 48 34.84 4.25 -2.64
N LYS A 49 33.57 4.26 -2.19
CA LYS A 49 32.98 5.36 -1.39
C LYS A 49 33.77 5.72 -0.12
N ASP A 50 34.44 4.74 0.48
CA ASP A 50 35.16 4.89 1.75
C ASP A 50 36.69 4.96 1.58
N SER A 51 37.19 4.97 0.34
CA SER A 51 38.64 4.97 0.04
C SER A 51 39.13 6.37 -0.32
N VAL A 52 40.34 6.71 0.14
CA VAL A 52 41.05 7.89 -0.36
C VAL A 52 41.39 7.63 -1.82
N ALA A 53 40.97 8.53 -2.71
CA ALA A 53 41.28 8.46 -4.14
C ALA A 53 42.75 8.86 -4.40
N ASP A 54 43.68 8.03 -3.90
CA ASP A 54 45.10 8.17 -4.21
C ASP A 54 45.46 7.47 -5.53
N GLU A 55 46.65 7.79 -6.07
CA GLU A 55 47.11 7.28 -7.36
C GLU A 55 47.13 5.75 -7.40
N LYS A 56 47.47 5.11 -6.28
CA LYS A 56 47.54 3.66 -6.18
C LYS A 56 46.14 3.04 -6.30
N ALA A 57 45.17 3.55 -5.55
CA ALA A 57 43.79 3.08 -5.57
C ALA A 57 43.15 3.26 -6.97
N VAL A 58 43.43 4.40 -7.62
CA VAL A 58 42.95 4.67 -8.98
C VAL A 58 43.52 3.67 -9.97
N ASN A 59 44.83 3.40 -9.92
CA ASN A 59 45.50 2.45 -10.82
C ASN A 59 45.01 1.00 -10.62
N GLU A 60 44.88 0.54 -9.37
CA GLU A 60 44.36 -0.80 -9.07
C GLU A 60 42.91 -0.97 -9.56
N TYR A 61 42.09 0.08 -9.41
CA TYR A 61 40.72 0.04 -9.92
C TYR A 61 40.64 0.13 -11.44
N LEU A 62 41.58 0.81 -12.08
CA LEU A 62 41.66 0.92 -13.54
C LEU A 62 41.73 -0.46 -14.20
N ASP A 63 42.56 -1.35 -13.68
CA ASP A 63 42.69 -2.72 -14.19
C ASP A 63 41.40 -3.53 -14.01
N LEU A 64 40.75 -3.41 -12.84
CA LEU A 64 39.46 -4.05 -12.59
C LEU A 64 38.38 -3.53 -13.55
N PHE A 65 38.37 -2.22 -13.80
CA PHE A 65 37.45 -1.57 -14.70
C PHE A 65 37.66 -1.99 -16.16
N ILE A 66 38.92 -2.05 -16.62
CA ILE A 66 39.27 -2.55 -17.96
C ILE A 66 38.77 -4.00 -18.13
N ASN A 67 39.08 -4.88 -17.15
CA ASN A 67 38.63 -6.27 -17.18
C ASN A 67 37.10 -6.41 -17.18
N PHE A 68 36.41 -5.58 -16.41
CA PHE A 68 34.95 -5.50 -16.43
C PHE A 68 34.42 -5.10 -17.81
N LYS A 69 34.99 -4.07 -18.43
CA LYS A 69 34.59 -3.58 -19.75
C LYS A 69 34.84 -4.59 -20.85
N LEU A 70 35.98 -5.28 -20.84
CA LEU A 70 36.28 -6.37 -21.76
C LEU A 70 35.21 -7.47 -21.69
N LYS A 71 34.81 -7.89 -20.48
CA LYS A 71 33.73 -8.88 -20.29
C LYS A 71 32.39 -8.40 -20.81
N VAL A 72 32.04 -7.12 -20.58
CA VAL A 72 30.80 -6.53 -21.08
C VAL A 72 30.79 -6.49 -22.61
N PHE A 73 31.88 -6.04 -23.24
CA PHE A 73 31.95 -5.99 -24.70
C PHE A 73 31.93 -7.37 -25.35
N GLU A 74 32.60 -8.37 -24.76
CA GLU A 74 32.49 -9.75 -25.21
C GLU A 74 31.05 -10.27 -25.07
N ALA A 75 30.38 -9.99 -23.96
CA ALA A 75 28.98 -10.36 -23.77
C ALA A 75 28.04 -9.73 -24.82
N LEU A 76 28.25 -8.45 -25.16
CA LEU A 76 27.51 -7.75 -26.21
C LEU A 76 27.81 -8.33 -27.61
N ALA A 77 29.07 -8.64 -27.90
CA ALA A 77 29.46 -9.24 -29.17
C ALA A 77 28.82 -10.63 -29.37
N ASN A 78 28.62 -11.39 -28.30
CA ASN A 78 27.90 -12.66 -28.29
C ASN A 78 26.37 -12.50 -28.19
N GLY A 79 25.85 -11.26 -28.19
CA GLY A 79 24.42 -10.97 -28.15
C GLY A 79 23.73 -11.37 -26.85
N LEU A 80 24.46 -11.49 -25.73
CA LEU A 80 23.88 -11.89 -24.44
C LEU A 80 22.87 -10.86 -23.90
N ASP A 81 23.02 -9.58 -24.28
CA ASP A 81 22.06 -8.51 -24.00
C ASP A 81 20.73 -8.67 -24.78
N THR A 82 20.75 -9.44 -25.86
CA THR A 82 19.57 -9.70 -26.68
C THR A 82 18.74 -10.87 -26.17
N ALA A 83 19.31 -11.69 -25.27
CA ALA A 83 18.67 -12.87 -24.70
C ALA A 83 17.40 -12.51 -23.92
N ALA A 84 16.35 -13.34 -24.06
CA ALA A 84 15.04 -13.05 -23.51
C ALA A 84 15.05 -12.93 -21.97
N ASN A 85 15.81 -13.80 -21.29
CA ASN A 85 16.00 -13.76 -19.85
C ASN A 85 16.66 -12.45 -19.39
N PHE A 86 17.73 -12.01 -20.08
CA PHE A 86 18.40 -10.76 -19.76
C PHE A 86 17.49 -9.56 -19.98
N LYS A 87 16.76 -9.49 -21.11
CA LYS A 87 15.78 -8.43 -21.36
C LYS A 87 14.69 -8.37 -20.29
N GLN A 88 14.19 -9.52 -19.85
CA GLN A 88 13.18 -9.60 -18.78
C GLN A 88 13.73 -9.12 -17.43
N GLU A 89 14.94 -9.53 -17.08
CA GLU A 89 15.62 -9.12 -15.86
C GLU A 89 15.91 -7.60 -15.88
N LEU A 90 16.50 -7.09 -16.96
CA LEU A 90 16.77 -5.68 -17.17
C LEU A 90 15.49 -4.83 -17.12
N SER A 91 14.40 -5.30 -17.74
CA SER A 91 13.09 -4.64 -17.66
C SER A 91 12.56 -4.61 -16.22
N SER A 92 12.81 -5.65 -15.44
CA SER A 92 12.42 -5.70 -14.02
C SER A 92 13.20 -4.70 -13.18
N TYR A 93 14.51 -4.57 -13.40
CA TYR A 93 15.32 -3.54 -12.75
C TYR A 93 14.90 -2.14 -13.14
N ARG A 94 14.66 -1.89 -14.45
CA ARG A 94 14.13 -0.58 -14.90
C ARG A 94 12.83 -0.26 -14.16
N LYS A 95 11.88 -1.19 -14.11
CA LYS A 95 10.59 -0.98 -13.45
C LYS A 95 10.72 -0.61 -11.97
N GLN A 96 11.71 -1.18 -11.27
CA GLN A 96 12.00 -0.82 -9.88
C GLN A 96 12.59 0.58 -9.78
N LEU A 97 13.53 0.94 -10.66
CA LEU A 97 14.18 2.25 -10.69
C LEU A 97 13.24 3.37 -11.12
N THR A 98 12.26 3.10 -11.98
CA THR A 98 11.31 4.12 -12.46
C THR A 98 10.14 4.34 -11.52
N ALA A 99 9.83 3.39 -10.63
CA ALA A 99 8.68 3.49 -9.72
C ALA A 99 8.63 4.80 -8.92
N PRO A 100 9.73 5.34 -8.36
CA PRO A 100 9.71 6.62 -7.66
C PRO A 100 9.41 7.84 -8.54
N TYR A 101 9.56 7.73 -9.86
CA TYR A 101 9.26 8.79 -10.85
C TYR A 101 7.80 8.77 -11.31
N PHE A 102 7.08 7.66 -11.08
CA PHE A 102 5.67 7.51 -11.46
C PHE A 102 4.69 7.79 -10.31
N VAL A 103 5.08 8.72 -9.44
CA VAL A 103 4.26 9.28 -8.37
C VAL A 103 4.46 10.78 -8.28
N ASP A 104 3.42 11.52 -7.92
CA ASP A 104 3.55 12.90 -7.49
C ASP A 104 4.12 12.96 -6.06
N LYS A 105 5.35 13.48 -5.93
CA LYS A 105 6.11 13.50 -4.66
C LYS A 105 5.43 14.30 -3.57
N GLU A 106 4.84 15.44 -3.89
CA GLU A 106 4.15 16.28 -2.91
C GLU A 106 2.90 15.56 -2.34
N THR A 107 2.12 14.92 -3.20
CA THR A 107 0.96 14.13 -2.78
C THR A 107 1.37 12.88 -2.00
N GLU A 108 2.44 12.19 -2.42
CA GLU A 108 3.01 11.06 -1.68
C GLU A 108 3.43 11.48 -0.27
N ASP A 109 4.17 12.58 -0.13
CA ASP A 109 4.59 13.09 1.18
C ASP A 109 3.40 13.45 2.08
N LYS A 110 2.34 14.05 1.53
CA LYS A 110 1.10 14.31 2.27
C LYS A 110 0.46 13.03 2.78
N LEU A 111 0.38 12.00 1.93
CA LEU A 111 -0.19 10.70 2.31
C LEU A 111 0.66 9.99 3.36
N VAL A 112 1.99 10.07 3.26
CA VAL A 112 2.94 9.49 4.23
C VAL A 112 2.79 10.17 5.59
N ARG A 113 2.71 11.50 5.61
CA ARG A 113 2.47 12.26 6.85
C ARG A 113 1.10 11.95 7.44
N GLU A 114 0.05 11.90 6.63
CA GLU A 114 -1.29 11.52 7.08
C GLU A 114 -1.29 10.12 7.70
N ALA A 115 -0.65 9.14 7.05
CA ALA A 115 -0.54 7.78 7.58
C ALA A 115 0.22 7.74 8.91
N TYR A 116 1.30 8.52 9.06
CA TYR A 116 2.02 8.64 10.32
C TYR A 116 1.14 9.26 11.42
N GLU A 117 0.41 10.33 11.13
CA GLU A 117 -0.51 10.95 12.08
C GLU A 117 -1.61 9.99 12.52
N ARG A 118 -2.15 9.20 11.59
CA ARG A 118 -3.10 8.11 11.91
C ARG A 118 -2.45 7.02 12.74
N LYS A 119 -1.19 6.62 12.46
CA LYS A 119 -0.45 5.60 13.22
C LYS A 119 -0.36 5.93 14.71
N LYS A 120 -0.24 7.21 15.07
CA LYS A 120 -0.17 7.69 16.47
C LYS A 120 -1.47 7.52 17.25
N ILE A 121 -2.58 7.20 16.59
CA ILE A 121 -3.88 7.03 17.20
C ILE A 121 -4.38 5.62 16.94
N ARG A 122 -5.02 5.02 17.94
CA ARG A 122 -5.81 3.80 17.79
C ARG A 122 -7.27 4.09 18.06
N ILE A 123 -8.15 3.53 17.24
CA ILE A 123 -9.60 3.71 17.33
C ILE A 123 -10.26 2.37 17.57
N ARG A 124 -11.14 2.29 18.57
CA ARG A 124 -11.98 1.10 18.79
C ARG A 124 -13.28 1.27 18.03
N THR A 125 -13.71 0.23 17.33
CA THR A 125 -14.89 0.31 16.47
C THR A 125 -15.82 -0.87 16.65
N SER A 126 -17.12 -0.59 16.61
CA SER A 126 -18.14 -1.58 16.29
C SER A 126 -18.48 -1.54 14.80
N HIS A 127 -18.69 -2.70 14.19
CA HIS A 127 -18.82 -2.87 12.74
C HIS A 127 -19.96 -3.83 12.38
N ILE A 128 -20.69 -3.53 11.30
CA ILE A 128 -21.61 -4.45 10.61
C ILE A 128 -21.24 -4.46 9.13
N LEU A 129 -21.09 -5.65 8.53
CA LEU A 129 -20.86 -5.82 7.10
C LEU A 129 -22.09 -6.41 6.40
N ILE A 130 -22.59 -5.72 5.37
CA ILE A 130 -23.50 -6.29 4.38
C ILE A 130 -22.69 -6.63 3.13
N LYS A 131 -22.48 -7.91 2.88
CA LYS A 131 -21.62 -8.40 1.79
C LYS A 131 -22.23 -8.12 0.43
N VAL A 132 -21.45 -7.50 -0.45
CA VAL A 132 -21.76 -7.40 -1.88
C VAL A 132 -20.44 -7.29 -2.64
N ALA A 133 -20.28 -8.13 -3.67
CA ALA A 133 -19.04 -8.23 -4.44
C ALA A 133 -18.65 -6.87 -5.03
N GLU A 134 -17.35 -6.60 -5.15
CA GLU A 134 -16.81 -5.34 -5.71
C GLU A 134 -17.42 -4.99 -7.08
N ASN A 135 -17.59 -6.00 -7.92
CA ASN A 135 -18.13 -5.90 -9.29
C ASN A 135 -19.61 -6.30 -9.40
N ALA A 136 -20.37 -6.27 -8.31
CA ALA A 136 -21.80 -6.57 -8.33
C ALA A 136 -22.58 -5.58 -9.21
N SER A 137 -23.77 -5.97 -9.66
CA SER A 137 -24.60 -5.11 -10.51
C SER A 137 -25.08 -3.87 -9.75
N PRO A 138 -25.44 -2.77 -10.45
CA PRO A 138 -26.02 -1.59 -9.80
C PRO A 138 -27.24 -1.92 -8.92
N SER A 139 -28.10 -2.84 -9.36
CA SER A 139 -29.26 -3.29 -8.59
C SER A 139 -28.85 -3.99 -7.29
N ASP A 140 -27.88 -4.91 -7.34
CA ASP A 140 -27.40 -5.62 -6.14
C ASP A 140 -26.74 -4.66 -5.15
N THR A 141 -25.93 -3.72 -5.65
CA THR A 141 -25.28 -2.72 -4.80
C THR A 141 -26.31 -1.79 -4.15
N LEU A 142 -27.35 -1.39 -4.87
CA LEU A 142 -28.44 -0.57 -4.31
C LEU A 142 -29.23 -1.32 -3.24
N ALA A 143 -29.56 -2.59 -3.48
CA ALA A 143 -30.23 -3.43 -2.49
C ALA A 143 -29.41 -3.58 -1.20
N ALA A 144 -28.11 -3.85 -1.32
CA ALA A 144 -27.20 -3.94 -0.18
C ALA A 144 -27.05 -2.60 0.55
N TYR A 145 -26.98 -1.48 -0.18
CA TYR A 145 -26.94 -0.14 0.39
C TYR A 145 -28.21 0.17 1.20
N ASN A 146 -29.39 -0.09 0.64
CA ASN A 146 -30.66 0.16 1.31
C ASN A 146 -30.80 -0.67 2.59
N LYS A 147 -30.38 -1.94 2.55
CA LYS A 147 -30.33 -2.80 3.76
C LYS A 147 -29.39 -2.24 4.82
N ALA A 148 -28.18 -1.81 4.44
CA ALA A 148 -27.25 -1.20 5.38
C ALA A 148 -27.79 0.13 5.95
N LEU A 149 -28.49 0.91 5.13
CA LEU A 149 -29.11 2.16 5.55
C LEU A 149 -30.25 1.94 6.54
N GLU A 150 -31.07 0.92 6.33
CA GLU A 150 -32.14 0.52 7.26
C GLU A 150 -31.57 0.15 8.63
N ILE A 151 -30.55 -0.73 8.67
CA ILE A 151 -29.87 -1.14 9.90
C ILE A 151 -29.27 0.07 10.62
N ARG A 152 -28.59 0.96 9.88
CA ARG A 152 -28.08 2.22 10.43
C ARG A 152 -29.19 3.04 11.07
N ASN A 153 -30.33 3.21 10.40
CA ASN A 153 -31.43 4.01 10.91
C ASN A 153 -32.02 3.43 12.20
N ARG A 154 -32.05 2.10 12.35
CA ARG A 154 -32.41 1.42 13.59
C ARG A 154 -31.45 1.75 14.73
N ILE A 155 -30.13 1.70 14.46
CA ILE A 155 -29.09 2.11 15.43
C ILE A 155 -29.28 3.57 15.87
N ILE A 156 -29.49 4.48 14.93
CA ILE A 156 -29.68 5.91 15.23
C ILE A 156 -30.96 6.16 16.06
N LYS A 157 -31.99 5.32 15.89
CA LYS A 157 -33.22 5.35 16.71
C LYS A 157 -33.04 4.75 18.11
N GLY A 158 -31.85 4.27 18.45
CA GLY A 158 -31.52 3.75 19.77
C GLY A 158 -31.59 2.22 19.90
N GLU A 159 -31.80 1.49 18.81
CA GLU A 159 -31.67 0.04 18.85
C GLU A 159 -30.22 -0.38 19.10
N ASP A 160 -30.04 -1.43 19.90
CA ASP A 160 -28.72 -1.88 20.32
C ASP A 160 -27.87 -2.38 19.14
N PHE A 161 -26.68 -1.81 19.00
CA PHE A 161 -25.76 -2.14 17.90
C PHE A 161 -25.35 -3.62 17.95
N SER A 162 -25.13 -4.18 19.14
CA SER A 162 -24.61 -5.55 19.28
C SER A 162 -25.61 -6.59 18.82
N LYS A 163 -26.90 -6.38 19.12
CA LYS A 163 -28.00 -7.21 18.60
C LYS A 163 -28.06 -7.18 17.08
N LEU A 164 -28.01 -5.98 16.50
CA LEU A 164 -28.04 -5.82 15.04
C LEU A 164 -26.80 -6.40 14.37
N ALA A 165 -25.63 -6.32 15.00
CA ALA A 165 -24.43 -6.95 14.49
C ALA A 165 -24.54 -8.48 14.50
N ALA A 166 -25.03 -9.07 15.59
CA ALA A 166 -25.24 -10.51 15.69
C ALA A 166 -26.27 -11.04 14.66
N GLU A 167 -27.32 -10.27 14.41
CA GLU A 167 -28.38 -10.63 13.47
C GLU A 167 -27.95 -10.45 12.00
N TYR A 168 -27.35 -9.30 11.66
CA TYR A 168 -27.18 -8.89 10.27
C TYR A 168 -25.75 -8.90 9.74
N SER A 169 -24.73 -8.87 10.62
CA SER A 169 -23.36 -8.81 10.12
C SER A 169 -23.00 -10.12 9.42
N GLN A 170 -22.43 -9.97 8.22
CA GLN A 170 -21.90 -11.07 7.42
C GLN A 170 -20.37 -11.16 7.51
N ASP A 171 -19.76 -10.45 8.47
CA ASP A 171 -18.38 -10.58 8.88
C ASP A 171 -18.30 -11.42 10.18
N ASP A 172 -17.47 -12.45 10.19
CA ASP A 172 -17.49 -13.50 11.23
C ASP A 172 -17.05 -12.97 12.60
N VAL A 173 -16.10 -12.03 12.64
CA VAL A 173 -15.60 -11.43 13.88
C VAL A 173 -16.66 -10.53 14.49
N SER A 174 -17.16 -9.57 13.72
CA SER A 174 -18.17 -8.64 14.20
C SER A 174 -19.48 -9.33 14.56
N LYS A 175 -19.90 -10.38 13.84
CA LYS A 175 -21.13 -11.12 14.16
C LYS A 175 -21.08 -11.76 15.54
N VAL A 176 -19.95 -12.37 15.90
CA VAL A 176 -19.79 -13.10 17.17
C VAL A 176 -19.55 -12.16 18.34
N ASN A 177 -18.85 -11.05 18.13
CA ASN A 177 -18.44 -10.12 19.19
C ASN A 177 -19.36 -8.90 19.34
N GLY A 178 -20.64 -9.01 18.94
CA GLY A 178 -21.60 -7.91 19.08
C GLY A 178 -21.17 -6.64 18.31
N GLY A 179 -20.47 -6.83 17.19
CA GLY A 179 -19.93 -5.79 16.35
C GLY A 179 -18.54 -5.32 16.75
N ASP A 180 -18.06 -5.56 17.97
CA ASP A 180 -16.76 -5.04 18.42
C ASP A 180 -15.60 -5.78 17.75
N ILE A 181 -14.80 -5.03 17.00
CA ILE A 181 -13.60 -5.56 16.31
C ILE A 181 -12.30 -5.05 16.95
N GLY A 182 -12.38 -4.47 18.15
CA GLY A 182 -11.22 -4.01 18.91
C GLY A 182 -10.61 -2.72 18.39
N TYR A 183 -9.39 -2.42 18.86
CA TYR A 183 -8.65 -1.25 18.41
C TYR A 183 -7.98 -1.51 17.06
N LEU A 184 -8.02 -0.50 16.21
CA LEU A 184 -7.47 -0.50 14.87
C LEU A 184 -6.51 0.68 14.72
N THR A 185 -5.54 0.53 13.82
CA THR A 185 -4.64 1.62 13.41
C THR A 185 -4.57 1.71 11.89
N VAL A 186 -3.75 2.61 11.36
CA VAL A 186 -3.54 2.77 9.91
C VAL A 186 -3.11 1.44 9.27
N PHE A 187 -3.59 1.14 8.07
CA PHE A 187 -3.33 -0.07 7.28
C PHE A 187 -3.91 -1.38 7.84
N THR A 188 -4.73 -1.35 8.91
CA THR A 188 -5.36 -2.58 9.44
C THR A 188 -6.71 -2.90 8.79
N THR A 189 -7.32 -1.94 8.10
CA THR A 189 -8.61 -2.09 7.41
C THR A 189 -8.52 -1.59 5.97
N VAL A 190 -9.55 -1.85 5.18
CA VAL A 190 -9.65 -1.30 3.83
C VAL A 190 -9.74 0.23 3.88
N LEU A 191 -9.07 0.90 2.94
CA LEU A 191 -8.95 2.37 2.95
C LEU A 191 -10.27 3.14 3.10
N PRO A 192 -11.40 2.77 2.43
CA PRO A 192 -12.68 3.46 2.64
C PRO A 192 -13.17 3.39 4.08
N TYR A 193 -13.00 2.23 4.73
CA TYR A 193 -13.31 2.05 6.14
C TYR A 193 -12.42 2.94 7.00
N GLU A 194 -11.10 2.86 6.81
CA GLU A 194 -10.11 3.63 7.57
C GLU A 194 -10.42 5.13 7.50
N ASN A 195 -10.64 5.67 6.29
CA ASN A 195 -10.92 7.09 6.10
C ASN A 195 -12.13 7.57 6.90
N VAL A 196 -13.22 6.79 6.90
CA VAL A 196 -14.43 7.15 7.64
C VAL A 196 -14.21 6.99 9.14
N ALA A 197 -13.63 5.87 9.57
CA ALA A 197 -13.41 5.59 10.98
C ALA A 197 -12.51 6.65 11.66
N TYR A 198 -11.48 7.15 10.97
CA TYR A 198 -10.63 8.22 11.51
C TYR A 198 -11.32 9.59 11.56
N GLN A 199 -12.36 9.83 10.77
CA GLN A 199 -13.14 11.07 10.75
C GLN A 199 -14.26 11.11 11.81
N LEU A 200 -14.77 9.96 12.22
CA LEU A 200 -15.83 9.87 13.22
C LEU A 200 -15.35 10.20 14.63
N LYS A 201 -16.24 10.81 15.43
CA LYS A 201 -16.08 10.97 16.87
C LYS A 201 -16.60 9.72 17.61
N PRO A 202 -16.09 9.43 18.83
CA PRO A 202 -16.66 8.38 19.66
C PRO A 202 -18.18 8.55 19.84
N GLY A 203 -18.92 7.47 19.64
CA GLY A 203 -20.38 7.42 19.66
C GLY A 203 -21.05 7.58 18.29
N GLU A 204 -20.39 8.21 17.31
CA GLU A 204 -20.96 8.45 15.99
C GLU A 204 -21.03 7.18 15.12
N VAL A 205 -22.08 7.11 14.29
CA VAL A 205 -22.31 6.00 13.35
C VAL A 205 -22.24 6.50 11.91
N SER A 206 -21.37 5.89 11.11
CA SER A 206 -21.17 6.24 9.70
C SER A 206 -22.43 6.07 8.87
N MET A 207 -22.52 6.77 7.74
CA MET A 207 -23.31 6.30 6.60
C MET A 207 -22.77 4.95 6.08
N PRO A 208 -23.55 4.14 5.32
CA PRO A 208 -23.02 2.93 4.72
C PRO A 208 -21.80 3.21 3.83
N VAL A 209 -20.65 2.63 4.17
CA VAL A 209 -19.37 2.85 3.48
C VAL A 209 -19.12 1.71 2.51
N ARG A 210 -18.93 2.00 1.23
CA ARG A 210 -18.64 0.98 0.21
C ARG A 210 -17.15 0.57 0.24
N SER A 211 -16.86 -0.72 0.18
CA SER A 211 -15.53 -1.29 -0.11
C SER A 211 -15.65 -2.53 -1.00
N GLN A 212 -14.54 -3.16 -1.40
CA GLN A 212 -14.54 -4.44 -2.13
C GLN A 212 -15.33 -5.58 -1.45
N TYR A 213 -15.56 -5.51 -0.13
CA TYR A 213 -16.28 -6.54 0.64
C TYR A 213 -17.78 -6.29 0.74
N GLY A 214 -18.23 -5.05 0.51
CA GLY A 214 -19.64 -4.69 0.62
C GLY A 214 -19.87 -3.30 1.21
N TYR A 215 -20.95 -3.16 1.98
CA TYR A 215 -21.25 -1.94 2.74
C TYR A 215 -20.98 -2.13 4.23
N HIS A 216 -20.21 -1.20 4.79
CA HIS A 216 -19.81 -1.19 6.19
C HIS A 216 -20.62 -0.13 6.95
N ILE A 217 -21.17 -0.51 8.10
CA ILE A 217 -21.68 0.43 9.11
C ILE A 217 -20.65 0.45 10.23
N ILE A 218 -20.13 1.63 10.54
CA ILE A 218 -19.00 1.82 11.44
C ILE A 218 -19.45 2.70 12.59
N LYS A 219 -19.20 2.27 13.82
CA LYS A 219 -19.35 3.11 15.02
C LYS A 219 -18.00 3.19 15.72
N VAL A 220 -17.46 4.38 15.91
CA VAL A 220 -16.27 4.55 16.76
C VAL A 220 -16.73 4.53 18.21
N THR A 221 -16.19 3.62 19.02
CA THR A 221 -16.55 3.51 20.45
C THR A 221 -15.52 4.17 21.34
N ASP A 222 -14.27 4.25 20.90
CA ASP A 222 -13.18 4.87 21.65
C ASP A 222 -12.05 5.33 20.75
N ARG A 223 -11.24 6.28 21.24
CA ARG A 223 -10.07 6.82 20.57
C ARG A 223 -8.98 7.10 21.60
N LYS A 224 -7.79 6.55 21.39
CA LYS A 224 -6.65 6.71 22.30
C LYS A 224 -5.35 6.90 21.53
N GLU A 225 -4.33 7.43 22.20
CA GLU A 225 -2.97 7.38 21.70
C GLU A 225 -2.54 5.92 21.51
N ASN A 226 -1.76 5.70 20.45
CA ASN A 226 -1.17 4.41 20.16
C ASN A 226 0.18 4.32 20.87
N PRO A 227 0.33 3.43 21.88
CA PRO A 227 1.57 3.32 22.64
C PRO A 227 2.69 2.61 21.87
N GLY A 228 2.46 2.21 20.62
CA GLY A 228 3.41 1.48 19.79
C GLY A 228 3.25 -0.03 19.94
N ASP A 229 4.37 -0.75 19.96
CA ASP A 229 4.39 -2.19 20.12
C ASP A 229 4.64 -2.58 21.58
N VAL A 230 4.14 -3.75 21.97
CA VAL A 230 4.41 -4.37 23.26
C VAL A 230 5.05 -5.73 23.08
N LYS A 231 5.87 -6.11 24.06
CA LYS A 231 6.38 -7.45 24.23
C LYS A 231 5.84 -8.00 25.54
N VAL A 232 5.27 -9.20 25.49
CA VAL A 232 4.66 -9.83 26.67
C VAL A 232 5.01 -11.32 26.72
N ALA A 233 4.96 -11.89 27.92
CA ALA A 233 4.82 -13.32 28.10
C ALA A 233 3.40 -13.65 28.52
N HIS A 234 2.90 -14.83 28.15
CA HIS A 234 1.57 -15.29 28.56
C HIS A 234 1.55 -16.72 29.07
N ILE A 235 0.57 -17.00 29.92
CA ILE A 235 0.16 -18.34 30.35
C ILE A 235 -1.27 -18.49 29.88
N MET A 236 -1.56 -19.59 29.18
CA MET A 236 -2.88 -19.84 28.62
C MET A 236 -3.44 -21.16 29.12
N ALA A 237 -4.68 -21.16 29.58
CA ALA A 237 -5.48 -22.38 29.75
C ALA A 237 -6.48 -22.43 28.60
N LEU A 238 -6.24 -23.34 27.64
CA LEU A 238 -7.01 -23.43 26.40
C LEU A 238 -8.45 -23.88 26.69
N VAL A 239 -9.41 -23.29 26.00
CA VAL A 239 -10.79 -23.79 25.97
C VAL A 239 -11.24 -23.86 24.53
N ALA A 240 -11.59 -25.06 24.08
CA ALA A 240 -12.12 -25.29 22.75
C ALA A 240 -13.46 -24.57 22.55
N ARG A 241 -13.82 -24.28 21.30
CA ARG A 241 -15.04 -23.53 20.97
C ARG A 241 -16.31 -24.29 21.35
N ASP A 242 -16.24 -25.61 21.37
CA ASP A 242 -17.29 -26.57 21.71
C ASP A 242 -17.05 -27.24 23.07
N ALA A 243 -16.18 -26.66 23.90
CA ALA A 243 -15.89 -27.18 25.23
C ALA A 243 -17.15 -27.26 26.10
N SER A 244 -17.24 -28.32 26.90
CA SER A 244 -18.29 -28.46 27.91
C SER A 244 -18.10 -27.42 29.03
N ASP A 245 -19.17 -27.11 29.76
CA ASP A 245 -19.07 -26.26 30.96
C ASP A 245 -18.06 -26.79 31.98
N GLU A 246 -17.86 -28.11 32.03
CA GLU A 246 -16.87 -28.72 32.91
C GLU A 246 -15.43 -28.48 32.43
N ASP A 247 -15.17 -28.53 31.12
CA ASP A 247 -13.86 -28.20 30.55
C ASP A 247 -13.53 -26.72 30.74
N VAL A 248 -14.53 -25.83 30.61
CA VAL A 248 -14.38 -24.40 30.92
C VAL A 248 -13.95 -24.21 32.38
N LYS A 249 -14.64 -24.88 33.33
CA LYS A 249 -14.29 -24.82 34.76
C LYS A 249 -12.90 -25.38 35.06
N LYS A 250 -12.50 -26.48 34.41
CA LYS A 250 -11.15 -27.05 34.56
C LYS A 250 -10.08 -26.07 34.08
N ALA A 251 -10.29 -25.42 32.94
CA ALA A 251 -9.36 -24.40 32.45
C ALA A 251 -9.30 -23.17 33.37
N GLU A 252 -10.44 -22.75 33.94
CA GLU A 252 -10.51 -21.67 34.91
C GLU A 252 -9.77 -22.01 36.21
N GLN A 253 -9.95 -23.23 36.74
CA GLN A 253 -9.21 -23.71 37.91
C GLN A 253 -7.71 -23.71 37.65
N LYS A 254 -7.30 -24.27 36.52
CA LYS A 254 -5.89 -24.36 36.11
C LYS A 254 -5.22 -22.98 36.01
N ILE A 255 -5.87 -22.00 35.39
CA ILE A 255 -5.30 -20.65 35.29
C ILE A 255 -5.24 -19.96 36.66
N ASN A 256 -6.22 -20.22 37.54
CA ASN A 256 -6.24 -19.65 38.88
C ASN A 256 -5.13 -20.25 39.77
N GLU A 257 -4.84 -21.55 39.64
CA GLU A 257 -3.68 -22.19 40.28
C GLU A 257 -2.36 -21.57 39.80
N ALA A 258 -2.20 -21.39 38.48
CA ALA A 258 -1.04 -20.70 37.92
C ALA A 258 -0.90 -19.28 38.49
N TYR A 259 -2.00 -18.53 38.60
CA TYR A 259 -2.00 -17.20 39.20
C TYR A 259 -1.60 -17.20 40.68
N GLN A 260 -2.10 -18.15 41.48
CA GLN A 260 -1.73 -18.26 42.89
C GLN A 260 -0.22 -18.51 43.06
N LYS A 261 0.38 -19.35 42.22
CA LYS A 261 1.83 -19.59 42.21
C LYS A 261 2.63 -18.31 41.92
N LEU A 262 2.18 -17.52 40.94
CA LEU A 262 2.79 -16.23 40.64
C LEU A 262 2.65 -15.25 41.82
N GLN A 263 1.51 -15.22 42.50
CA GLN A 263 1.30 -14.38 43.69
C GLN A 263 2.20 -14.81 44.87
N GLN A 264 2.59 -16.09 44.94
CA GLN A 264 3.56 -16.60 45.91
C GLN A 264 5.03 -16.33 45.52
N GLY A 265 5.26 -15.65 44.39
CA GLY A 265 6.61 -15.27 43.93
C GLY A 265 7.30 -16.33 43.06
N GLU A 266 6.59 -17.34 42.56
CA GLU A 266 7.17 -18.28 41.60
C GLU A 266 7.51 -17.57 40.27
N ASP A 267 8.62 -17.96 39.65
CA ASP A 267 9.08 -17.35 38.40
C ASP A 267 8.08 -17.57 37.25
N PHE A 268 7.79 -16.50 36.50
CA PHE A 268 6.78 -16.54 35.45
C PHE A 268 7.11 -17.54 34.34
N ALA A 269 8.37 -17.63 33.93
CA ALA A 269 8.76 -18.53 32.86
C ALA A 269 8.59 -20.00 33.27
N LYS A 270 8.89 -20.31 34.54
CA LYS A 270 8.63 -21.64 35.11
C LYS A 270 7.13 -21.96 35.15
N VAL A 271 6.30 -21.07 35.69
CA VAL A 271 4.84 -21.29 35.73
C VAL A 271 4.28 -21.42 34.31
N ALA A 272 4.77 -20.64 33.34
CA ALA A 272 4.36 -20.76 31.94
C ALA A 272 4.72 -22.13 31.35
N MET A 273 5.91 -22.65 31.63
CA MET A 273 6.34 -23.97 31.16
C MET A 273 5.43 -25.09 31.72
N ASP A 274 5.06 -24.99 33.00
CA ASP A 274 4.30 -26.03 33.70
C ASP A 274 2.79 -25.95 33.41
N TYR A 275 2.23 -24.74 33.33
CA TYR A 275 0.77 -24.53 33.27
C TYR A 275 0.25 -24.13 31.89
N SER A 276 1.05 -23.52 31.01
CA SER A 276 0.51 -23.01 29.75
C SER A 276 0.20 -24.14 28.76
N ASP A 277 -0.98 -24.08 28.13
CA ASP A 277 -1.40 -24.93 27.03
C ASP A 277 -0.90 -24.44 25.67
N ASP A 278 -0.45 -23.19 25.58
CA ASP A 278 0.35 -22.75 24.43
C ASP A 278 1.79 -23.26 24.55
N LYS A 279 2.00 -24.51 24.12
CA LYS A 279 3.29 -25.19 24.23
C LYS A 279 4.42 -24.52 23.44
N ALA A 280 4.10 -23.69 22.43
CA ALA A 280 5.10 -23.00 21.63
C ALA A 280 5.74 -21.83 22.40
N SER A 281 4.93 -21.04 23.10
CA SER A 281 5.44 -19.97 23.98
C SER A 281 5.90 -20.50 25.33
N ALA A 282 5.23 -21.51 25.91
CA ALA A 282 5.54 -22.10 27.22
C ALA A 282 7.02 -22.49 27.36
N LYS A 283 7.58 -23.16 26.35
CA LYS A 283 9.00 -23.59 26.31
C LYS A 283 10.00 -22.42 26.34
N ARG A 284 9.54 -21.21 26.03
CA ARG A 284 10.30 -19.95 26.06
C ARG A 284 9.80 -19.04 27.18
N GLY A 285 9.25 -19.62 28.25
CA GLY A 285 8.74 -18.87 29.39
C GLY A 285 7.47 -18.06 29.11
N GLY A 286 6.68 -18.48 28.13
CA GLY A 286 5.48 -17.77 27.69
C GLY A 286 5.75 -16.63 26.70
N ASP A 287 7.01 -16.41 26.27
CA ASP A 287 7.39 -15.26 25.44
C ASP A 287 6.67 -15.22 24.07
N LEU A 288 6.07 -14.07 23.78
CA LEU A 288 5.42 -13.76 22.51
C LEU A 288 6.23 -12.72 21.71
N PRO A 289 6.23 -12.80 20.37
CA PRO A 289 6.82 -11.76 19.53
C PRO A 289 6.21 -10.38 19.80
N TRP A 290 6.95 -9.32 19.47
CA TRP A 290 6.42 -7.95 19.47
C TRP A 290 5.14 -7.86 18.63
N PHE A 291 4.13 -7.17 19.17
CA PHE A 291 2.91 -6.87 18.44
C PHE A 291 2.39 -5.48 18.77
N GLY A 292 1.73 -4.88 17.78
CA GLY A 292 1.06 -3.59 17.88
C GLY A 292 -0.47 -3.75 17.88
N THR A 293 -1.16 -2.62 17.78
CA THR A 293 -2.63 -2.53 17.72
C THR A 293 -3.22 -3.36 16.57
N GLY A 294 -4.33 -4.07 16.82
CA GLY A 294 -5.09 -4.84 15.86
C GLY A 294 -4.45 -6.18 15.49
N ARG A 295 -3.49 -6.68 16.28
CA ARG A 295 -2.77 -7.94 16.02
C ARG A 295 -3.23 -9.09 16.91
N MET A 296 -3.85 -8.78 18.05
CA MET A 296 -4.40 -9.74 19.01
C MET A 296 -5.91 -9.57 19.15
N VAL A 297 -6.59 -10.54 19.75
CA VAL A 297 -8.02 -10.41 20.08
C VAL A 297 -8.25 -9.28 21.08
N PRO A 298 -9.40 -8.58 21.04
CA PRO A 298 -9.60 -7.31 21.75
C PRO A 298 -9.31 -7.38 23.26
N GLU A 299 -9.72 -8.45 23.92
CA GLU A 299 -9.55 -8.64 25.36
C GLU A 299 -8.07 -8.83 25.74
N PHE A 300 -7.35 -9.65 24.97
CA PHE A 300 -5.92 -9.88 25.16
C PHE A 300 -5.12 -8.61 24.88
N GLU A 301 -5.48 -7.92 23.80
CA GLU A 301 -4.83 -6.68 23.41
C GLU A 301 -5.00 -5.60 24.49
N SER A 302 -6.23 -5.37 24.98
CA SER A 302 -6.47 -4.41 26.06
C SER A 302 -5.64 -4.75 27.30
N ALA A 303 -5.66 -6.00 27.74
CA ALA A 303 -4.89 -6.46 28.89
C ALA A 303 -3.38 -6.24 28.71
N ALA A 304 -2.82 -6.55 27.54
CA ALA A 304 -1.40 -6.36 27.23
C ALA A 304 -0.98 -4.88 27.23
N PHE A 305 -1.79 -4.01 26.65
CA PHE A 305 -1.48 -2.59 26.56
C PHE A 305 -1.69 -1.85 27.90
N ASP A 306 -2.72 -2.21 28.66
CA ASP A 306 -3.10 -1.52 29.90
C ASP A 306 -2.25 -1.95 31.11
N THR A 307 -1.64 -3.14 31.09
CA THR A 307 -0.71 -3.61 32.13
C THR A 307 0.58 -2.77 32.13
N LYS A 308 1.22 -2.55 33.29
CA LYS A 308 2.51 -1.86 33.37
C LYS A 308 3.67 -2.82 33.14
N VAL A 309 4.80 -2.29 32.65
CA VAL A 309 6.01 -3.09 32.44
C VAL A 309 6.45 -3.76 33.76
N GLY A 310 6.71 -5.05 33.70
CA GLY A 310 7.07 -5.89 34.84
C GLY A 310 5.90 -6.51 35.60
N GLU A 311 4.68 -5.96 35.46
CA GLU A 311 3.48 -6.44 36.15
C GLU A 311 2.78 -7.59 35.40
N ILE A 312 1.95 -8.33 36.14
CA ILE A 312 1.10 -9.39 35.62
C ILE A 312 -0.39 -9.01 35.73
N THR A 313 -1.21 -9.53 34.82
CA THR A 313 -2.67 -9.41 34.91
C THR A 313 -3.25 -10.40 35.92
N LYS A 314 -4.46 -10.13 36.40
CA LYS A 314 -5.34 -11.20 36.90
C LYS A 314 -5.72 -12.14 35.74
N PRO A 315 -6.15 -13.39 36.00
CA PRO A 315 -6.72 -14.24 34.96
C PRO A 315 -7.90 -13.54 34.27
N PHE A 316 -7.91 -13.57 32.94
CA PHE A 316 -9.00 -13.01 32.14
C PHE A 316 -9.34 -13.93 30.97
N ARG A 317 -10.56 -13.81 30.46
CA ARG A 317 -11.13 -14.68 29.43
C ARG A 317 -10.98 -14.07 28.04
N THR A 318 -10.65 -14.90 27.06
CA THR A 318 -10.75 -14.60 25.63
C THR A 318 -11.55 -15.70 24.92
N ALA A 319 -11.75 -15.56 23.59
CA ALA A 319 -12.32 -16.60 22.76
C ALA A 319 -11.50 -17.91 22.74
N PHE A 320 -10.23 -17.89 23.16
CA PHE A 320 -9.33 -19.05 23.13
C PHE A 320 -9.16 -19.72 24.49
N GLY A 321 -9.61 -19.14 25.58
CA GLY A 321 -9.24 -19.65 26.89
C GLY A 321 -9.16 -18.58 27.96
N PHE A 322 -8.51 -18.95 29.05
CA PHE A 322 -8.09 -18.00 30.07
C PHE A 322 -6.61 -17.69 29.94
N HIS A 323 -6.25 -16.45 30.24
CA HIS A 323 -4.90 -15.95 30.07
C HIS A 323 -4.43 -15.19 31.30
N ILE A 324 -3.13 -15.27 31.56
CA ILE A 324 -2.37 -14.33 32.40
C ILE A 324 -1.28 -13.75 31.51
N ILE A 325 -1.12 -12.43 31.53
CA ILE A 325 -0.06 -11.74 30.79
C ILE A 325 0.93 -11.16 31.77
N LYS A 326 2.23 -11.25 31.47
CA LYS A 326 3.29 -10.41 32.03
C LYS A 326 3.78 -9.44 30.97
N LYS A 327 3.72 -8.14 31.22
CA LYS A 327 4.28 -7.16 30.27
C LYS A 327 5.78 -7.07 30.44
N ILE A 328 6.52 -7.35 29.38
CA ILE A 328 7.99 -7.37 29.39
C ILE A 328 8.51 -5.99 29.02
N GLU A 329 8.03 -5.44 27.91
CA GLU A 329 8.58 -4.21 27.34
C GLU A 329 7.56 -3.48 26.47
N THR A 330 7.82 -2.20 26.22
CA THR A 330 7.09 -1.34 25.28
C THR A 330 8.06 -0.67 24.32
N ARG A 331 7.68 -0.56 23.05
CA ARG A 331 8.42 0.18 22.04
C ARG A 331 7.50 1.23 21.44
N PRO A 332 7.67 2.52 21.79
CA PRO A 332 6.81 3.58 21.26
C PRO A 332 6.98 3.74 19.75
N ILE A 333 6.02 4.44 19.13
CA ILE A 333 6.11 4.81 17.72
C ILE A 333 7.35 5.68 17.52
N ALA A 334 8.23 5.28 16.59
CA ALA A 334 9.45 6.01 16.31
C ALA A 334 9.14 7.37 15.65
N PRO A 335 10.06 8.35 15.73
CA PRO A 335 9.91 9.61 15.02
C PRO A 335 9.66 9.42 13.52
N PHE A 336 8.96 10.36 12.90
CA PHE A 336 8.57 10.31 11.49
C PHE A 336 9.72 9.98 10.55
N GLU A 337 10.91 10.55 10.74
CA GLU A 337 12.07 10.32 9.89
C GLU A 337 12.50 8.84 9.86
N ASN A 338 12.35 8.13 10.98
CA ASN A 338 12.69 6.71 11.09
C ASN A 338 11.58 5.81 10.48
N GLU A 339 10.35 6.32 10.41
CA GLU A 339 9.18 5.60 9.90
C GLU A 339 8.91 5.87 8.41
N ARG A 340 9.44 6.98 7.87
CA ARG A 340 9.12 7.49 6.53
C ARG A 340 9.31 6.43 5.45
N ASN A 341 10.42 5.72 5.45
CA ASN A 341 10.73 4.74 4.41
C ASN A 341 9.81 3.52 4.44
N ASP A 342 9.44 3.04 5.63
CA ASP A 342 8.45 1.98 5.80
C ASP A 342 7.06 2.43 5.33
N LEU A 343 6.66 3.66 5.71
CA LEU A 343 5.37 4.23 5.31
C LEU A 343 5.27 4.45 3.79
N VAL A 344 6.33 4.96 3.14
CA VAL A 344 6.40 5.06 1.67
C VAL A 344 6.22 3.68 1.03
N SER A 345 6.92 2.67 1.56
CA SER A 345 6.86 1.31 1.04
C SER A 345 5.47 0.67 1.20
N LYS A 346 4.79 0.95 2.32
CA LYS A 346 3.40 0.53 2.57
C LYS A 346 2.42 1.25 1.65
N ILE A 347 2.58 2.57 1.51
CA ILE A 347 1.73 3.41 0.66
C ILE A 347 1.82 2.99 -0.79
N ALA A 348 3.01 2.69 -1.30
CA ALA A 348 3.21 2.24 -2.68
C ALA A 348 2.37 1.00 -3.05
N LYS A 349 1.99 0.19 -2.05
CA LYS A 349 1.17 -1.03 -2.20
C LYS A 349 -0.29 -0.82 -1.78
N ASP A 350 -0.61 0.30 -1.15
CA ASP A 350 -1.94 0.64 -0.64
C ASP A 350 -2.75 1.39 -1.72
N PRO A 351 -4.08 1.21 -1.79
CA PRO A 351 -4.94 1.95 -2.73
C PRO A 351 -4.77 3.47 -2.69
N ARG A 352 -4.31 4.05 -1.57
CA ARG A 352 -4.09 5.49 -1.43
C ARG A 352 -3.01 6.03 -2.36
N ALA A 353 -2.06 5.21 -2.81
CA ALA A 353 -1.08 5.62 -3.81
C ALA A 353 -1.72 6.03 -5.15
N GLN A 354 -2.94 5.56 -5.45
CA GLN A 354 -3.63 5.94 -6.68
C GLN A 354 -3.86 7.45 -6.77
N LYS A 355 -4.04 8.14 -5.64
CA LYS A 355 -4.19 9.60 -5.60
C LYS A 355 -2.94 10.30 -6.15
N SER A 356 -1.75 9.86 -5.73
CA SER A 356 -0.48 10.41 -6.21
C SER A 356 -0.26 10.13 -7.69
N LYS A 357 -0.60 8.92 -8.16
CA LYS A 357 -0.55 8.57 -9.59
C LYS A 357 -1.48 9.44 -10.43
N THR A 358 -2.73 9.64 -10.00
CA THR A 358 -3.69 10.49 -10.72
C THR A 358 -3.19 11.93 -10.82
N VAL A 359 -2.64 12.50 -9.73
CA VAL A 359 -2.08 13.86 -9.77
C VAL A 359 -0.90 13.95 -10.74
N LEU A 360 -0.03 12.94 -10.78
CA LEU A 360 1.05 12.89 -11.75
C LEU A 360 0.52 12.87 -13.19
N ILE A 361 -0.44 11.99 -13.50
CA ILE A 361 -1.05 11.89 -14.83
C ILE A 361 -1.60 13.25 -15.27
N GLU A 362 -2.31 13.96 -14.40
CA GLU A 362 -2.84 15.30 -14.70
C GLU A 362 -1.74 16.33 -14.95
N LYS A 363 -0.60 16.24 -14.24
CA LYS A 363 0.58 17.08 -14.52
C LYS A 363 1.19 16.74 -15.89
N LEU A 364 1.35 15.46 -16.20
CA LEU A 364 1.89 14.99 -17.49
C LEU A 364 0.97 15.37 -18.66
N LYS A 365 -0.36 15.28 -18.49
CA LYS A 365 -1.33 15.75 -19.49
C LYS A 365 -1.13 17.23 -19.82
N LYS A 366 -0.89 18.07 -18.81
CA LYS A 366 -0.57 19.50 -19.01
C LYS A 366 0.80 19.69 -19.67
N GLU A 367 1.82 19.01 -19.18
CA GLU A 367 3.20 19.10 -19.69
C GLU A 367 3.30 18.71 -21.16
N TYR A 368 2.56 17.67 -21.57
CA TYR A 368 2.60 17.11 -22.92
C TYR A 368 1.47 17.56 -23.82
N ALA A 369 0.82 18.69 -23.48
CA ALA A 369 -0.23 19.31 -24.29
C ALA A 369 -1.29 18.28 -24.74
N TYR A 370 -1.78 17.48 -23.79
CA TYR A 370 -2.73 16.41 -24.05
C TYR A 370 -4.00 16.94 -24.71
N SER A 371 -4.46 16.26 -25.76
CA SER A 371 -5.72 16.54 -26.44
C SER A 371 -6.56 15.27 -26.54
N PHE A 372 -7.85 15.33 -26.23
CA PHE A 372 -8.78 14.20 -26.33
C PHE A 372 -9.82 14.40 -27.43
N ASN A 373 -10.02 13.39 -28.28
CA ASN A 373 -11.04 13.38 -29.32
C ASN A 373 -12.27 12.59 -28.86
N LYS A 374 -13.18 13.29 -28.18
CA LYS A 374 -14.44 12.70 -27.67
C LYS A 374 -15.26 12.01 -28.74
N LYS A 375 -15.36 12.58 -29.95
CA LYS A 375 -16.12 11.99 -31.06
C LYS A 375 -15.54 10.64 -31.50
N ALA A 376 -14.22 10.57 -31.68
CA ALA A 376 -13.55 9.32 -32.02
C ALA A 376 -13.70 8.27 -30.89
N PHE A 377 -13.68 8.71 -29.64
CA PHE A 377 -13.92 7.81 -28.51
C PHE A 377 -15.33 7.23 -28.51
N ASP A 378 -16.36 8.08 -28.67
CA ASP A 378 -17.76 7.64 -28.68
C ASP A 378 -18.06 6.67 -29.83
N GLU A 379 -17.41 6.86 -30.99
CA GLU A 379 -17.46 5.90 -32.10
C GLU A 379 -16.94 4.50 -31.71
N VAL A 380 -15.88 4.40 -30.91
CA VAL A 380 -15.38 3.11 -30.41
C VAL A 380 -16.35 2.51 -29.40
N ILE A 381 -16.85 3.31 -28.45
CA ILE A 381 -17.80 2.82 -27.43
C ILE A 381 -19.10 2.33 -28.06
N ALA A 382 -19.54 2.92 -29.17
CA ALA A 382 -20.71 2.46 -29.92
C ALA A 382 -20.55 1.04 -30.50
N LEU A 383 -19.32 0.58 -30.73
CA LEU A 383 -19.00 -0.76 -31.24
C LEU A 383 -18.84 -1.82 -30.15
N VAL A 384 -18.96 -1.44 -28.88
CA VAL A 384 -18.83 -2.38 -27.76
C VAL A 384 -20.14 -3.11 -27.55
N ASP A 385 -20.05 -4.44 -27.49
CA ASP A 385 -21.17 -5.34 -27.23
C ASP A 385 -20.91 -6.20 -25.98
N THR A 386 -21.84 -7.11 -25.69
CA THR A 386 -21.81 -7.98 -24.51
C THR A 386 -20.70 -9.04 -24.53
N SER A 387 -20.01 -9.24 -25.66
CA SER A 387 -18.89 -10.16 -25.76
C SER A 387 -17.65 -9.67 -24.98
N LEU A 388 -17.54 -8.36 -24.74
CA LEU A 388 -16.50 -7.78 -23.88
C LEU A 388 -16.59 -8.29 -22.44
N LEU A 389 -17.79 -8.31 -21.86
CA LEU A 389 -18.01 -8.88 -20.52
C LEU A 389 -17.68 -10.37 -20.47
N SER A 390 -17.82 -11.06 -21.62
CA SER A 390 -17.50 -12.49 -21.76
C SER A 390 -16.02 -12.77 -22.07
N GLY A 391 -15.17 -11.73 -22.24
CA GLY A 391 -13.74 -11.89 -22.54
C GLY A 391 -13.42 -12.35 -23.96
N ASN A 392 -14.41 -12.29 -24.86
CA ASN A 392 -14.34 -12.77 -26.25
C ASN A 392 -14.60 -11.64 -27.25
N TYR A 393 -14.32 -10.40 -26.87
CA TYR A 393 -14.55 -9.25 -27.76
C TYR A 393 -13.70 -9.34 -29.02
N SER A 394 -14.37 -9.19 -30.17
CA SER A 394 -13.72 -9.18 -31.48
C SER A 394 -13.90 -7.83 -32.15
N VAL A 395 -12.82 -7.32 -32.74
CA VAL A 395 -12.85 -6.07 -33.50
C VAL A 395 -13.74 -6.24 -34.74
N PRO A 396 -14.76 -5.39 -34.96
CA PRO A 396 -15.56 -5.44 -36.19
C PRO A 396 -14.69 -5.21 -37.43
N LYS A 397 -14.64 -6.18 -38.35
CA LYS A 397 -13.76 -6.14 -39.55
C LYS A 397 -14.04 -4.96 -40.49
N THR A 398 -15.24 -4.39 -40.43
CA THR A 398 -15.68 -3.27 -41.27
C THR A 398 -15.34 -1.90 -40.69
N ALA A 399 -14.87 -1.83 -39.45
CA ALA A 399 -14.65 -0.55 -38.77
C ALA A 399 -13.31 0.08 -39.18
N LYS A 400 -13.36 1.21 -39.91
CA LYS A 400 -12.18 2.04 -40.23
C LYS A 400 -11.83 2.94 -39.04
N LEU A 401 -11.08 2.39 -38.09
CA LEU A 401 -10.79 3.00 -36.78
C LEU A 401 -9.40 3.63 -36.71
N GLU A 402 -9.07 4.52 -37.64
CA GLU A 402 -7.72 5.13 -37.70
C GLU A 402 -7.68 6.55 -37.08
N LYS A 403 -8.80 7.07 -36.56
CA LYS A 403 -8.83 8.44 -36.01
C LYS A 403 -7.98 8.52 -34.72
N PRO A 404 -7.33 9.67 -34.48
CA PRO A 404 -6.73 9.96 -33.18
C PRO A 404 -7.77 9.93 -32.06
N LEU A 405 -7.51 9.17 -31.00
CA LEU A 405 -8.25 9.20 -29.73
C LEU A 405 -7.69 10.27 -28.81
N PHE A 406 -6.36 10.29 -28.65
CA PHE A 406 -5.69 11.38 -27.94
C PHE A 406 -4.26 11.57 -28.47
N THR A 407 -3.66 12.71 -28.13
CA THR A 407 -2.28 13.03 -28.47
C THR A 407 -1.49 13.46 -27.23
N LEU A 408 -0.18 13.25 -27.28
CA LEU A 408 0.81 13.73 -26.31
C LEU A 408 1.95 14.33 -27.11
N LYS A 409 1.96 15.66 -27.29
CA LYS A 409 2.94 16.40 -28.09
C LYS A 409 3.20 15.79 -29.47
N ASP A 410 4.27 15.00 -29.62
CA ASP A 410 4.74 14.35 -30.86
C ASP A 410 4.19 12.92 -31.05
N SER A 411 3.36 12.42 -30.14
CA SER A 411 2.76 11.09 -30.21
C SER A 411 1.25 11.15 -30.37
N THR A 412 0.73 10.29 -31.25
CA THR A 412 -0.71 10.12 -31.51
C THR A 412 -1.14 8.70 -31.19
N TYR A 413 -2.22 8.58 -30.42
CA TYR A 413 -2.81 7.30 -30.06
C TYR A 413 -4.19 7.17 -30.72
N THR A 414 -4.44 6.05 -31.40
CA THR A 414 -5.58 5.90 -32.33
C THR A 414 -6.66 4.96 -31.82
N GLN A 415 -7.85 5.03 -32.43
CA GLN A 415 -8.95 4.11 -32.16
C GLN A 415 -8.55 2.64 -32.34
N LYS A 416 -7.74 2.34 -33.37
CA LYS A 416 -7.23 1.00 -33.68
C LYS A 416 -6.41 0.41 -32.54
N GLN A 417 -5.51 1.20 -31.95
CA GLN A 417 -4.68 0.73 -30.85
C GLN A 417 -5.55 0.41 -29.63
N PHE A 418 -6.54 1.26 -29.32
CA PHE A 418 -7.43 1.02 -28.19
C PHE A 418 -8.34 -0.19 -28.42
N ILE A 419 -8.94 -0.34 -29.60
CA ILE A 419 -9.86 -1.47 -29.85
C ILE A 419 -9.11 -2.81 -29.88
N GLN A 420 -7.85 -2.83 -30.33
CA GLN A 420 -6.98 -4.01 -30.21
C GLN A 420 -6.65 -4.32 -28.75
N TYR A 421 -6.38 -3.30 -27.94
CA TYR A 421 -6.20 -3.46 -26.51
C TYR A 421 -7.47 -4.05 -25.84
N LEU A 422 -8.63 -3.53 -26.23
CA LEU A 422 -9.93 -3.99 -25.75
C LEU A 422 -10.22 -5.46 -26.14
N ALA A 423 -9.87 -5.88 -27.36
CA ALA A 423 -10.03 -7.27 -27.82
C ALA A 423 -9.13 -8.25 -27.06
N ASN A 424 -7.99 -7.79 -26.56
CA ASN A 424 -7.09 -8.60 -25.74
C ASN A 424 -7.50 -8.62 -24.26
N TYR A 425 -8.47 -7.80 -23.85
CA TYR A 425 -8.91 -7.74 -22.46
C TYR A 425 -9.68 -9.01 -22.06
N LYS A 426 -9.16 -9.70 -21.04
CA LYS A 426 -9.79 -10.91 -20.48
C LYS A 426 -10.64 -10.56 -19.27
N SER A 427 -11.91 -10.26 -19.53
CA SER A 427 -12.89 -10.00 -18.47
C SER A 427 -13.08 -11.22 -17.56
N LYS A 428 -13.13 -10.97 -16.25
CA LYS A 428 -13.51 -11.95 -15.22
C LYS A 428 -14.85 -11.60 -14.56
N GLN A 429 -15.63 -10.70 -15.16
CA GLN A 429 -16.88 -10.25 -14.54
C GLN A 429 -17.92 -11.37 -14.46
N LYS A 430 -18.55 -11.47 -13.30
CA LYS A 430 -19.66 -12.39 -13.01
C LYS A 430 -20.89 -11.52 -12.79
N GLY A 431 -21.89 -11.57 -13.67
CA GLY A 431 -23.08 -10.73 -13.56
C GLY A 431 -23.88 -10.61 -14.86
N ALA A 432 -24.93 -9.80 -14.84
CA ALA A 432 -25.78 -9.54 -15.99
C ALA A 432 -24.99 -8.91 -17.14
N LYS A 433 -25.07 -9.52 -18.32
CA LYS A 433 -24.32 -9.11 -19.51
C LYS A 433 -25.14 -8.13 -20.34
N THR A 434 -25.24 -6.89 -19.89
CA THR A 434 -25.93 -5.82 -20.63
C THR A 434 -24.95 -5.03 -21.52
N ILE A 435 -25.49 -4.41 -22.56
CA ILE A 435 -24.71 -3.54 -23.45
C ILE A 435 -24.17 -2.35 -22.64
N ASP A 436 -24.97 -1.74 -21.77
CA ASP A 436 -24.55 -0.60 -20.97
C ASP A 436 -23.42 -0.95 -19.99
N ALA A 437 -23.49 -2.11 -19.33
CA ALA A 437 -22.40 -2.60 -18.49
C ALA A 437 -21.11 -2.83 -19.29
N SER A 438 -21.24 -3.30 -20.53
CA SER A 438 -20.09 -3.50 -21.43
C SER A 438 -19.47 -2.16 -21.85
N LYS A 439 -20.29 -1.17 -22.19
CA LYS A 439 -19.84 0.18 -22.51
C LYS A 439 -19.15 0.85 -21.32
N GLU A 440 -19.68 0.66 -20.11
CA GLU A 440 -19.07 1.22 -18.91
C GLU A 440 -17.73 0.56 -18.58
N LEU A 441 -17.65 -0.77 -18.72
CA LEU A 441 -16.38 -1.48 -18.62
C LEU A 441 -15.37 -0.99 -19.67
N ALA A 442 -15.79 -0.76 -20.92
CA ALA A 442 -14.89 -0.23 -21.94
C ALA A 442 -14.34 1.16 -21.60
N LYS A 443 -15.14 2.06 -21.00
CA LYS A 443 -14.66 3.36 -20.51
C LYS A 443 -13.64 3.20 -19.38
N GLN A 444 -13.85 2.26 -18.46
CA GLN A 444 -12.88 1.95 -17.40
C GLN A 444 -11.55 1.42 -17.97
N ILE A 445 -11.64 0.50 -18.94
CA ILE A 445 -10.47 -0.04 -19.64
C ILE A 445 -9.74 1.08 -20.40
N TYR A 446 -10.47 2.00 -21.04
CA TYR A 446 -9.88 3.17 -21.70
C TYR A 446 -9.08 4.02 -20.73
N ASN A 447 -9.62 4.36 -19.57
CA ASN A 447 -8.91 5.17 -18.57
C ASN A 447 -7.61 4.50 -18.13
N GLY A 448 -7.62 3.18 -17.92
CA GLY A 448 -6.41 2.42 -17.61
C GLY A 448 -5.39 2.48 -18.75
N TRP A 449 -5.83 2.18 -19.98
CA TRP A 449 -5.00 2.20 -21.17
C TRP A 449 -4.38 3.59 -21.46
N GLU A 450 -5.18 4.65 -21.34
CA GLU A 450 -4.73 6.03 -21.50
C GLU A 450 -3.63 6.37 -20.49
N ASN A 451 -3.86 6.06 -19.21
CA ASN A 451 -2.87 6.29 -18.16
C ASN A 451 -1.58 5.52 -18.44
N ASP A 452 -1.67 4.26 -18.85
CA ASP A 452 -0.51 3.43 -19.20
C ASP A 452 0.28 4.03 -20.38
N LYS A 453 -0.40 4.60 -21.38
CA LYS A 453 0.26 5.28 -22.51
C LYS A 453 0.93 6.59 -22.11
N ILE A 454 0.31 7.35 -21.20
CA ILE A 454 0.91 8.57 -20.65
C ILE A 454 2.18 8.23 -19.85
N ILE A 455 2.13 7.19 -19.00
CA ILE A 455 3.29 6.72 -18.25
C ILE A 455 4.37 6.18 -19.18
N ALA A 456 4.02 5.39 -20.20
CA ALA A 456 5.01 4.89 -21.16
C ALA A 456 5.68 6.02 -21.95
N TYR A 457 4.94 7.09 -22.26
CA TYR A 457 5.48 8.28 -22.91
C TYR A 457 6.47 9.03 -22.00
N GLU A 458 6.17 9.12 -20.70
CA GLU A 458 7.11 9.66 -19.69
C GLU A 458 8.34 8.75 -19.52
N ASP A 459 8.14 7.43 -19.41
CA ASP A 459 9.19 6.43 -19.22
C ASP A 459 10.28 6.54 -20.29
N ALA A 460 9.87 6.67 -21.56
CA ALA A 460 10.79 6.82 -22.70
C ALA A 460 11.61 8.11 -22.68
N ARG A 461 11.35 9.03 -21.74
CA ARG A 461 12.01 10.33 -21.60
C ARG A 461 12.74 10.48 -20.28
N LEU A 462 12.67 9.50 -19.37
CA LEU A 462 13.26 9.61 -18.04
C LEU A 462 14.77 9.84 -18.09
N GLU A 463 15.51 9.14 -18.94
CA GLU A 463 16.96 9.31 -19.08
C GLU A 463 17.34 10.73 -19.50
N LYS A 464 16.53 11.33 -20.39
CA LYS A 464 16.76 12.69 -20.86
C LYS A 464 16.35 13.74 -19.82
N LYS A 465 15.27 13.47 -19.08
CA LYS A 465 14.65 14.41 -18.13
C LYS A 465 15.35 14.41 -16.77
N TYR A 466 15.89 13.27 -16.37
CA TYR A 466 16.52 13.07 -15.06
C TYR A 466 17.93 12.49 -15.25
N PRO A 467 18.97 13.35 -15.28
CA PRO A 467 20.35 12.89 -15.39
C PRO A 467 20.76 11.88 -14.31
N SER A 468 20.16 11.95 -13.12
CA SER A 468 20.37 10.99 -12.03
C SER A 468 19.74 9.62 -12.27
N PHE A 469 18.74 9.52 -13.15
CA PHE A 469 18.15 8.25 -13.58
C PHE A 469 18.96 7.60 -14.71
N ALA A 470 19.53 8.42 -15.60
CA ALA A 470 20.38 7.94 -16.69
C ALA A 470 21.72 7.34 -16.21
N GLN A 471 22.15 7.71 -15.01
CA GLN A 471 23.38 7.24 -14.36
C GLN A 471 23.16 5.95 -13.58
#